data_AF-A0A947THN8-F1
#
_entry.id   AF-A0A947THN8-F1
#
_cell.length_a   1.000
_cell.length_b   1.000
_cell.length_c   1.000
_cell.angle_alpha   90.00
_cell.angle_beta   90.00
_cell.angle_gamma   90.00
#
_symmetry.space_group_name_H-M   'P 1'
#
loop_
_entity.id
_entity.type
_entity.pdbx_description
1 polymer ?
#
loop_
_entity_poly.entity_id
_entity_poly.type
_entity_poly.pdbx_seq_one_letter_code
_entity_poly.pdbx_strand_id
1 'polypeptide(L)'
;MQKSYISFYYPDFVAPIRVAILRRYRKWKYGYEFRLIELSRGRYAKVDPEDFEALNQFKWYASGTKNLYASRPARGASGRRTTIAMHREIMKPPTGLFVDHKNGDSLDNRKANLRLATPAENSRNRKKHCKSRSIYKGVAKNTKCKTWFASIGYENRQIYLGSFASEEEAAKAYDKAAKKYFKEFASLNFEN
;
A
#
# COMPACT_ATOMS: atom_id res chain seq x y z
N MET A 1 -1.33 35.67 -4.11
CA MET A 1 -0.23 35.57 -3.12
C MET A 1 0.75 34.50 -3.54
N GLN A 2 1.88 34.92 -4.11
CA GLN A 2 2.92 34.05 -4.67
C GLN A 2 3.83 33.61 -3.52
N LYS A 3 3.84 32.31 -3.17
CA LYS A 3 4.76 31.78 -2.15
C LYS A 3 6.16 31.75 -2.74
N SER A 4 6.98 32.74 -2.39
CA SER A 4 8.42 32.74 -2.64
C SER A 4 9.07 31.63 -1.83
N TYR A 5 9.50 30.56 -2.49
CA TYR A 5 10.38 29.56 -1.88
C TYR A 5 11.79 30.14 -1.85
N ILE A 6 12.25 30.52 -0.65
CA ILE A 6 13.65 30.88 -0.42
C ILE A 6 14.45 29.58 -0.49
N SER A 7 15.18 29.40 -1.60
CA SER A 7 16.14 28.30 -1.74
C SER A 7 17.41 28.66 -0.99
N PHE A 8 17.58 28.10 0.20
CA PHE A 8 18.82 28.24 0.95
C PHE A 8 19.88 27.31 0.34
N TYR A 9 20.92 27.89 -0.25
CA TYR A 9 22.09 27.15 -0.72
C TYR A 9 22.92 26.73 0.49
N TYR A 10 23.10 25.42 0.68
CA TYR A 10 23.93 24.89 1.76
C TYR A 10 25.27 24.42 1.20
N PRO A 11 26.39 24.68 1.89
CA PRO A 11 27.69 24.16 1.50
C PRO A 11 27.69 22.63 1.38
N ASP A 12 28.41 22.09 0.40
CA ASP A 12 28.43 20.65 0.10
C ASP A 12 28.85 19.76 1.29
N PHE A 13 29.66 20.28 2.21
CA PHE A 13 30.07 19.57 3.44
C PHE A 13 28.93 19.41 4.48
N VAL A 14 27.88 20.23 4.39
CA VAL A 14 26.71 20.16 5.30
C VAL A 14 25.74 19.08 4.85
N ALA A 15 25.73 18.72 3.56
CA ALA A 15 24.84 17.71 3.00
C ALA A 15 25.04 16.32 3.66
N PRO A 16 26.26 15.79 3.85
CA PRO A 16 26.50 14.54 4.56
C PRO A 16 25.99 14.54 6.00
N ILE A 17 26.23 15.63 6.74
CA ILE A 17 25.83 15.78 8.15
C ILE A 17 24.31 15.82 8.28
N ARG A 18 23.63 16.59 7.42
CA ARG A 18 22.16 16.63 7.38
C ARG A 18 21.55 15.29 6.99
N VAL A 19 22.13 14.61 6.01
CA VAL A 19 21.69 13.26 5.62
C VAL A 19 21.85 12.30 6.79
N ALA A 20 22.96 12.33 7.53
CA ALA A 20 23.18 11.51 8.71
C ALA A 20 22.17 11.80 9.83
N ILE A 21 21.89 13.08 10.12
CA ILE A 21 20.87 13.49 11.10
C ILE A 21 19.47 13.05 10.66
N LEU A 22 19.11 13.25 9.39
CA LEU A 22 17.82 12.82 8.84
C LEU A 22 17.67 11.30 8.87
N ARG A 23 18.73 10.55 8.56
CA ARG A 23 18.74 9.08 8.64
C ARG A 23 18.56 8.61 10.08
N ARG A 24 19.29 9.19 11.04
CA ARG A 24 19.11 8.93 12.47
C ARG A 24 17.70 9.27 12.96
N TYR A 25 17.19 10.45 12.60
CA TYR A 25 15.82 10.85 12.93
C TYR A 25 14.78 9.90 12.34
N ARG A 26 14.93 9.50 11.07
CA ARG A 26 14.01 8.55 10.42
C ARG A 26 14.05 7.20 11.11
N LYS A 27 15.24 6.70 11.41
CA LYS A 27 15.43 5.46 12.15
C LYS A 27 14.83 5.53 13.56
N TRP A 28 15.00 6.65 14.27
CA TRP A 28 14.42 6.86 15.59
C TRP A 28 12.88 6.97 15.56
N LYS A 29 12.33 7.81 14.68
CA LYS A 29 10.91 8.10 14.62
C LYS A 29 10.08 6.99 13.98
N TYR A 30 10.61 6.34 12.95
CA TYR A 30 9.89 5.34 12.17
C TYR A 30 10.42 3.91 12.36
N GLY A 31 11.55 3.73 13.06
CA GLY A 31 12.21 2.43 13.24
C GLY A 31 13.10 2.00 12.08
N TYR A 32 13.11 2.74 10.95
CA TYR A 32 13.85 2.37 9.75
C TYR A 32 14.29 3.58 8.93
N GLU A 33 15.30 3.38 8.09
CA GLU A 33 15.76 4.37 7.12
C GLU A 33 15.02 4.23 5.79
N PHE A 34 14.73 5.36 5.14
CA PHE A 34 14.14 5.38 3.80
C PHE A 34 14.51 6.67 3.08
N ARG A 35 14.37 6.68 1.76
CA ARG A 35 14.47 7.87 0.92
C ARG A 35 13.14 8.15 0.22
N LEU A 36 12.98 9.40 -0.20
CA LEU A 36 11.78 9.86 -0.91
C LEU A 36 12.16 10.16 -2.35
N ILE A 37 11.41 9.60 -3.29
CA ILE A 37 11.51 9.93 -4.72
C ILE A 37 10.29 10.80 -5.07
N GLU A 38 10.54 11.94 -5.69
CA GLU A 38 9.47 12.83 -6.14
C GLU A 38 8.73 12.22 -7.33
N LEU A 39 7.41 12.31 -7.28
CA LEU A 39 6.48 11.87 -8.31
C LEU A 39 5.74 13.07 -8.88
N SER A 40 5.14 12.89 -10.06
CA SER A 40 4.17 13.84 -10.61
C SER A 40 3.07 14.20 -9.58
N ARG A 41 2.54 15.43 -9.65
CA ARG A 41 1.47 15.96 -8.77
C ARG A 41 1.93 16.23 -7.32
N GLY A 42 3.24 16.48 -7.10
CA GLY A 42 3.80 16.82 -5.79
C GLY A 42 3.69 15.68 -4.76
N ARG A 43 3.68 14.43 -5.23
CA ARG A 43 3.63 13.24 -4.39
C ARG A 43 5.03 12.65 -4.24
N TYR A 44 5.21 11.80 -3.24
CA TYR A 44 6.49 11.15 -3.00
C TYR A 44 6.28 9.65 -2.79
N ALA A 45 7.20 8.84 -3.34
CA ALA A 45 7.31 7.42 -3.05
C ALA A 45 8.38 7.21 -1.98
N LYS A 46 8.10 6.35 -0.99
CA LYS A 46 9.11 5.88 -0.03
C LYS A 46 9.83 4.67 -0.61
N VAL A 47 11.15 4.68 -0.56
CA VAL A 47 12.01 3.59 -1.05
C VAL A 47 13.14 3.32 -0.06
N ASP A 48 13.71 2.13 -0.11
CA ASP A 48 14.92 1.84 0.65
C ASP A 48 16.11 2.66 0.13
N PRO A 49 17.07 3.03 1.00
CA PRO A 49 18.23 3.81 0.58
C PRO A 49 19.06 3.14 -0.52
N GLU A 50 19.12 1.81 -0.53
CA GLU A 50 19.87 0.99 -1.49
C GLU A 50 19.29 1.07 -2.90
N ASP A 51 17.96 1.12 -3.02
CA ASP A 51 17.30 1.16 -4.33
C ASP A 51 17.15 2.59 -4.86
N PHE A 52 17.40 3.61 -4.02
CA PHE A 52 17.18 5.01 -4.36
C PHE A 52 17.98 5.45 -5.59
N GLU A 53 19.27 5.11 -5.66
CA GLU A 53 20.13 5.59 -6.75
C GLU A 53 19.71 5.02 -8.10
N ALA A 54 19.35 3.74 -8.16
CA ALA A 54 18.86 3.11 -9.38
C ALA A 54 17.48 3.64 -9.81
N LEU A 55 16.59 3.90 -8.84
CA LEU A 55 15.23 4.36 -9.14
C LEU A 55 15.19 5.86 -9.47
N ASN A 56 16.02 6.69 -8.84
CA ASN A 56 16.01 8.15 -9.01
C ASN A 56 16.55 8.61 -10.37
N GLN A 57 17.13 7.70 -11.16
CA GLN A 57 17.52 7.97 -12.55
C GLN A 57 16.30 8.15 -13.48
N PHE A 58 15.13 7.66 -13.08
CA PHE A 58 13.93 7.67 -13.90
C PHE A 58 12.92 8.70 -13.42
N LYS A 59 12.17 9.28 -14.37
CA LYS A 59 11.02 10.13 -14.07
C LYS A 59 9.81 9.28 -13.75
N TRP A 60 9.35 9.35 -12.50
CA TRP A 60 8.20 8.59 -12.00
C TRP A 60 6.93 9.43 -11.96
N TYR A 61 5.81 8.78 -12.23
CA TYR A 61 4.48 9.35 -12.26
C TYR A 61 3.57 8.61 -11.27
N ALA A 62 2.75 9.37 -10.55
CA ALA A 62 1.68 8.83 -9.73
C ALA A 62 0.50 8.48 -10.63
N SER A 63 0.41 7.22 -11.06
CA SER A 63 -0.65 6.72 -11.94
C SER A 63 -1.73 5.97 -11.17
N GLY A 64 -2.95 6.01 -11.70
CA GLY A 64 -4.13 5.38 -11.07
C GLY A 64 -5.16 6.40 -10.62
N THR A 65 -6.40 5.93 -10.43
CA THR A 65 -7.55 6.76 -10.04
C THR A 65 -7.88 6.61 -8.56
N LYS A 66 -8.09 5.38 -8.09
CA LYS A 66 -8.39 5.07 -6.67
C LYS A 66 -7.12 4.88 -5.82
N ASN A 67 -6.19 4.06 -6.30
CA ASN A 67 -4.89 3.83 -5.67
C ASN A 67 -3.81 4.38 -6.58
N LEU A 68 -3.01 5.32 -6.07
CA LEU A 68 -1.91 5.92 -6.81
C LEU A 68 -0.68 5.03 -6.68
N TYR A 69 -0.18 4.54 -7.80
CA TYR A 69 1.07 3.81 -7.87
C TYR A 69 2.16 4.70 -8.47
N ALA A 70 3.37 4.57 -7.95
CA ALA A 70 4.54 5.10 -8.63
C ALA A 70 4.82 4.23 -9.87
N SER A 71 4.78 4.83 -11.05
CA SER A 71 4.99 4.14 -12.32
C SER A 71 5.75 4.98 -13.33
N ARG A 72 6.45 4.34 -14.25
CA ARG A 72 7.19 4.99 -15.33
C ARG A 72 6.80 4.40 -16.69
N PRO A 73 6.82 5.19 -17.77
CA PRO A 73 6.77 4.64 -19.11
C PRO A 73 8.06 3.88 -19.42
N ALA A 74 7.95 2.75 -20.09
CA ALA A 74 9.07 1.98 -20.64
C ALA A 74 8.69 1.42 -22.02
N ARG A 75 9.66 0.83 -22.71
CA ARG A 75 9.42 0.07 -23.95
C ARG A 75 9.73 -1.39 -23.71
N GLY A 76 8.79 -2.27 -24.04
CA GLY A 76 9.02 -3.72 -23.99
C GLY A 76 9.93 -4.20 -25.12
N ALA A 77 10.35 -5.45 -25.07
CA ALA A 77 11.19 -6.08 -26.11
C ALA A 77 10.56 -5.99 -27.52
N SER A 78 9.22 -5.98 -27.61
CA SER A 78 8.48 -5.82 -28.87
C SER A 78 8.36 -4.37 -29.35
N GLY A 79 9.06 -3.41 -28.73
CA GLY A 79 8.96 -1.98 -29.03
C GLY A 79 7.67 -1.28 -28.55
N ARG A 80 6.69 -2.03 -28.03
CA ARG A 80 5.43 -1.48 -27.51
C ARG A 80 5.68 -0.67 -26.23
N ARG A 81 5.01 0.48 -26.11
CA ARG A 81 4.99 1.27 -24.88
C ARG A 81 4.32 0.44 -23.78
N THR A 82 5.00 0.33 -22.65
CA THR A 82 4.50 -0.34 -21.45
C THR A 82 4.65 0.59 -20.26
N THR A 83 3.99 0.26 -19.16
CA THR A 83 4.11 0.99 -17.90
C THR A 83 4.69 0.05 -16.86
N ILE A 84 5.83 0.43 -16.30
CA ILE A 84 6.49 -0.32 -15.24
C ILE A 84 6.17 0.35 -13.91
N ALA A 85 5.65 -0.42 -12.96
CA ALA A 85 5.41 0.07 -11.61
C ALA A 85 6.65 -0.09 -10.73
N MET A 86 6.90 0.87 -9.83
CA MET A 86 8.10 0.94 -9.00
C MET A 86 8.26 -0.31 -8.13
N HIS A 87 7.21 -0.74 -7.42
CA HIS A 87 7.21 -1.95 -6.62
C HIS A 87 7.56 -3.22 -7.42
N ARG A 88 7.21 -3.29 -8.72
CA ARG A 88 7.58 -4.42 -9.59
C ARG A 88 9.03 -4.37 -10.03
N GLU A 89 9.58 -3.16 -10.23
CA GLU A 89 11.00 -2.97 -10.56
C GLU A 89 11.91 -3.41 -9.41
N ILE A 90 11.50 -3.12 -8.17
CA ILE A 90 12.24 -3.47 -6.96
C ILE A 90 12.21 -4.98 -6.71
N MET A 91 11.02 -5.59 -6.75
CA MET A 91 10.85 -7.00 -6.36
C MET A 91 11.10 -8.00 -7.51
N LYS A 92 11.02 -7.55 -8.77
CA LYS A 92 11.14 -8.39 -9.98
C LYS A 92 10.38 -9.73 -9.85
N PRO A 93 9.05 -9.69 -9.63
CA PRO A 93 8.28 -10.90 -9.36
C PRO A 93 8.28 -11.85 -10.57
N PRO A 94 8.30 -13.17 -10.35
CA PRO A 94 8.02 -14.15 -11.39
C PRO A 94 6.69 -13.91 -12.10
N THR A 95 6.57 -14.40 -13.34
CA THR A 95 5.33 -14.31 -14.12
C THR A 95 4.17 -14.96 -13.36
N GLY A 96 3.04 -14.26 -13.29
CA GLY A 96 1.84 -14.72 -12.58
C GLY A 96 1.72 -14.24 -11.13
N LEU A 97 2.81 -13.76 -10.52
CA LEU A 97 2.79 -13.19 -9.17
C LEU A 97 2.63 -11.67 -9.19
N PHE A 98 1.95 -11.19 -8.15
CA PHE A 98 1.74 -9.79 -7.85
C PHE A 98 2.66 -9.39 -6.70
N VAL A 99 2.94 -8.09 -6.60
CA VAL A 99 3.68 -7.52 -5.48
C VAL A 99 2.67 -6.69 -4.69
N ASP A 100 2.33 -7.19 -3.50
CA ASP A 100 1.36 -6.60 -2.58
C ASP A 100 2.06 -5.70 -1.56
N HIS A 101 1.38 -4.62 -1.17
CA HIS A 101 1.82 -3.67 -0.16
C HIS A 101 1.17 -4.05 1.17
N LYS A 102 1.95 -4.55 2.14
CA LYS A 102 1.46 -5.05 3.43
C LYS A 102 0.58 -4.03 4.16
N ASN A 103 0.97 -2.76 4.16
CA ASN A 103 0.21 -1.66 4.78
C ASN A 103 -0.92 -1.09 3.90
N GLY A 104 -1.06 -1.56 2.65
CA GLY A 104 -2.01 -1.03 1.67
C GLY A 104 -1.71 0.39 1.17
N ASP A 105 -0.53 0.95 1.46
CA ASP A 105 -0.03 2.21 0.91
C ASP A 105 0.80 1.93 -0.36
N SER A 106 0.19 2.20 -1.51
CA SER A 106 0.79 1.98 -2.84
C SER A 106 2.00 2.87 -3.14
N LEU A 107 2.24 3.94 -2.37
CA LEU A 107 3.41 4.81 -2.52
C LEU A 107 4.57 4.39 -1.62
N ASP A 108 4.34 3.43 -0.72
CA ASP A 108 5.37 2.89 0.16
C ASP A 108 6.03 1.65 -0.45
N ASN A 109 7.03 1.88 -1.29
CA ASN A 109 7.69 0.86 -2.09
C ASN A 109 8.92 0.25 -1.39
N ARG A 110 9.03 0.38 -0.06
CA ARG A 110 10.11 -0.25 0.71
C ARG A 110 9.97 -1.77 0.69
N LYS A 111 11.05 -2.52 0.49
CA LYS A 111 11.10 -3.99 0.49
C LYS A 111 10.45 -4.60 1.72
N ALA A 112 10.64 -3.99 2.90
CA ALA A 112 9.98 -4.44 4.13
C ALA A 112 8.43 -4.41 4.06
N ASN A 113 7.87 -3.47 3.30
CA ASN A 113 6.44 -3.32 3.08
C ASN A 113 5.93 -4.11 1.86
N LEU A 114 6.80 -4.57 0.97
CA LEU A 114 6.42 -5.35 -0.19
C LEU A 114 6.42 -6.85 0.14
N ARG A 115 5.58 -7.62 -0.56
CA ARG A 115 5.59 -9.09 -0.54
C ARG A 115 5.09 -9.65 -1.86
N LEU A 116 5.52 -10.85 -2.19
CA LEU A 116 4.92 -11.60 -3.30
C LEU A 116 3.56 -12.15 -2.87
N ALA A 117 2.59 -12.02 -3.75
CA ALA A 117 1.23 -12.47 -3.52
C ALA A 117 0.65 -13.07 -4.80
N THR A 118 -0.15 -14.12 -4.65
CA THR A 118 -1.06 -14.55 -5.70
C THR A 118 -2.16 -13.50 -5.92
N PRO A 119 -2.84 -13.50 -7.08
CA PRO A 119 -3.98 -12.61 -7.31
C PRO A 119 -5.06 -12.71 -6.22
N ALA A 120 -5.31 -13.93 -5.73
CA ALA A 120 -6.27 -14.17 -4.64
C ALA A 120 -5.80 -13.56 -3.32
N GLU A 121 -4.53 -13.71 -2.95
CA GLU A 121 -3.95 -13.14 -1.73
C GLU A 121 -3.94 -11.62 -1.74
N ASN A 122 -3.48 -11.01 -2.83
CA ASN A 122 -3.53 -9.57 -3.02
C ASN A 122 -4.97 -9.03 -2.89
N SER A 123 -5.95 -9.79 -3.38
CA SER A 123 -7.36 -9.42 -3.26
C SER A 123 -7.88 -9.41 -1.81
N ARG A 124 -7.32 -10.28 -0.95
CA ARG A 124 -7.66 -10.39 0.48
C ARG A 124 -7.15 -9.20 1.28
N ASN A 125 -6.02 -8.60 0.86
CA ASN A 125 -5.44 -7.43 1.50
C ASN A 125 -6.16 -6.11 1.13
N ARG A 126 -7.18 -6.14 0.25
CA ARG A 126 -7.92 -4.93 -0.12
C ARG A 126 -8.69 -4.33 1.05
N LYS A 127 -8.73 -3.00 1.10
CA LYS A 127 -9.61 -2.25 2.00
C LYS A 127 -11.09 -2.48 1.65
N LYS A 128 -11.99 -2.05 2.54
CA LYS A 128 -13.44 -2.12 2.30
C LYS A 128 -13.80 -1.47 0.97
N HIS A 129 -14.83 -1.99 0.32
CA HIS A 129 -15.35 -1.40 -0.90
C HIS A 129 -15.99 -0.04 -0.60
N CYS A 130 -15.70 0.98 -1.41
CA CYS A 130 -16.18 2.36 -1.17
C CYS A 130 -17.71 2.49 -1.18
N LYS A 131 -18.41 1.62 -1.93
CA LYS A 131 -19.89 1.57 -1.96
C LYS A 131 -20.51 0.70 -0.86
N SER A 132 -19.69 0.10 0.01
CA SER A 132 -20.23 -0.65 1.15
C SER A 132 -20.94 0.30 2.09
N ARG A 133 -22.15 -0.08 2.53
CA ARG A 133 -22.92 0.66 3.55
C ARG A 133 -22.24 0.62 4.92
N SER A 134 -21.46 -0.42 5.17
CA SER A 134 -20.70 -0.57 6.40
C SER A 134 -19.39 0.24 6.35
N ILE A 135 -18.99 0.75 7.51
CA ILE A 135 -17.65 1.32 7.72
C ILE A 135 -16.59 0.22 7.81
N TYR A 136 -16.98 -1.02 8.06
CA TYR A 136 -16.12 -2.19 8.18
C TYR A 136 -16.14 -3.07 6.92
N LYS A 137 -15.04 -3.79 6.72
CA LYS A 137 -14.85 -4.77 5.66
C LYS A 137 -15.54 -6.08 6.04
N GLY A 138 -16.22 -6.68 5.07
CA GLY A 138 -16.90 -7.97 5.24
C GLY A 138 -18.22 -7.90 6.01
N VAL A 139 -18.67 -6.70 6.37
CA VAL A 139 -19.90 -6.46 7.13
C VAL A 139 -20.96 -5.83 6.22
N ALA A 140 -22.20 -6.27 6.36
CA ALA A 140 -23.35 -5.75 5.64
C ALA A 140 -24.59 -5.67 6.53
N LYS A 141 -25.46 -4.69 6.25
CA LYS A 141 -26.71 -4.49 6.98
C LYS A 141 -27.83 -5.32 6.37
N ASN A 142 -28.50 -6.13 7.17
CA ASN A 142 -29.77 -6.74 6.81
C ASN A 142 -30.91 -5.76 7.16
N THR A 143 -31.52 -5.17 6.14
CA THR A 143 -32.58 -4.17 6.33
C THR A 143 -33.88 -4.77 6.85
N LYS A 144 -34.15 -6.07 6.59
CA LYS A 144 -35.39 -6.73 7.04
C LYS A 144 -35.36 -7.01 8.54
N CYS A 145 -34.26 -7.57 9.02
CA CYS A 145 -34.10 -7.96 10.42
C CYS A 145 -33.49 -6.85 11.30
N LYS A 146 -33.11 -5.71 10.71
CA LYS A 146 -32.37 -4.61 11.35
C LYS A 146 -31.07 -5.06 12.03
N THR A 147 -30.48 -6.15 11.57
CA THR A 147 -29.23 -6.73 12.09
C THR A 147 -28.06 -6.49 11.14
N TRP A 148 -26.84 -6.70 11.63
CA TRP A 148 -25.62 -6.67 10.86
C TRP A 148 -25.08 -8.09 10.70
N PHE A 149 -24.64 -8.47 9.52
CA PHE A 149 -24.03 -9.77 9.33
C PHE A 149 -22.63 -9.66 8.76
N ALA A 150 -21.80 -10.63 9.11
CA ALA A 150 -20.44 -10.74 8.63
C ALA A 150 -20.30 -11.94 7.69
N SER A 151 -19.51 -11.78 6.63
CA SER A 151 -19.20 -12.87 5.72
C SER A 151 -17.81 -12.71 5.12
N ILE A 152 -17.19 -13.83 4.77
CA ILE A 152 -15.83 -13.88 4.24
C ILE A 152 -15.77 -14.80 3.02
N GLY A 153 -15.14 -14.32 1.95
CA GLY A 153 -14.89 -15.11 0.76
C GLY A 153 -13.59 -15.89 0.90
N TYR A 154 -13.63 -17.22 0.82
CA TYR A 154 -12.45 -18.09 0.86
C TYR A 154 -12.65 -19.26 -0.11
N GLU A 155 -11.62 -19.57 -0.92
CA GLU A 155 -11.64 -20.68 -1.89
C GLU A 155 -12.90 -20.74 -2.78
N ASN A 156 -13.26 -19.60 -3.38
CA ASN A 156 -14.46 -19.43 -4.22
C ASN A 156 -15.79 -19.69 -3.52
N ARG A 157 -15.83 -19.69 -2.19
CA ARG A 157 -17.04 -19.82 -1.39
C ARG A 157 -17.23 -18.62 -0.48
N GLN A 158 -18.48 -18.22 -0.28
CA GLN A 158 -18.85 -17.22 0.70
C GLN A 158 -19.22 -17.92 2.01
N ILE A 159 -18.47 -17.65 3.07
CA ILE A 159 -18.71 -18.20 4.40
C ILE A 159 -19.47 -17.16 5.22
N TYR A 160 -20.65 -17.53 5.68
CA TYR A 160 -21.44 -16.72 6.62
C TYR A 160 -20.89 -16.89 8.04
N LEU A 161 -20.58 -15.77 8.71
CA LEU A 161 -19.94 -15.78 10.03
C LEU A 161 -20.94 -15.54 11.17
N GLY A 162 -22.15 -15.08 10.85
CA GLY A 162 -23.20 -14.78 11.82
C GLY A 162 -23.91 -13.46 11.55
N SER A 163 -25.03 -13.28 12.27
CA SER A 163 -25.74 -12.01 12.40
C SER A 163 -25.60 -11.51 13.84
N PHE A 164 -25.47 -10.20 13.97
CA PHE A 164 -25.11 -9.48 15.17
C PHE A 164 -26.01 -8.25 15.31
N ALA A 165 -26.15 -7.77 16.54
CA ALA A 165 -26.94 -6.58 16.84
C ALA A 165 -26.18 -5.30 16.43
N SER A 166 -24.85 -5.30 16.58
CA SER A 166 -23.99 -4.15 16.28
C SER A 166 -23.09 -4.39 15.07
N GLU A 167 -22.67 -3.28 14.44
CA GLU A 167 -21.77 -3.31 13.30
C GLU A 167 -20.35 -3.74 13.74
N GLU A 168 -19.94 -3.32 14.94
CA GLU A 168 -18.64 -3.63 15.53
C GLU A 168 -18.49 -5.11 15.87
N GLU A 169 -19.54 -5.76 16.39
CA GLU A 169 -19.53 -7.20 16.66
C GLU A 169 -19.33 -8.02 15.38
N ALA A 170 -20.06 -7.65 14.32
CA ALA A 170 -19.90 -8.26 13.01
C ALA A 170 -18.46 -8.06 12.48
N ALA A 171 -17.88 -6.87 12.66
CA ALA A 171 -16.51 -6.58 12.25
C ALA A 171 -15.47 -7.39 13.05
N LYS A 172 -15.66 -7.59 14.36
CA LYS A 172 -14.80 -8.45 15.19
C LYS A 172 -14.89 -9.92 14.76
N ALA A 173 -16.08 -10.39 14.41
CA ALA A 173 -16.27 -11.73 13.85
C ALA A 173 -15.52 -11.89 12.51
N TYR A 174 -15.60 -10.87 11.64
CA TYR A 174 -14.82 -10.84 10.40
C TYR A 174 -13.31 -10.88 10.66
N ASP A 175 -12.80 -10.07 11.58
CA ASP A 175 -11.36 -10.00 11.88
C ASP A 175 -10.83 -11.34 12.42
N LYS A 176 -11.60 -12.03 13.26
CA LYS A 176 -11.27 -13.38 13.73
C LYS A 176 -11.19 -14.37 12.58
N ALA A 177 -12.15 -14.32 11.65
CA ALA A 177 -12.15 -15.18 10.47
C ALA A 177 -11.00 -14.83 9.50
N ALA A 178 -10.74 -13.54 9.28
CA ALA A 178 -9.66 -13.07 8.42
C ALA A 178 -8.29 -13.53 8.94
N LYS A 179 -8.03 -13.43 10.25
CA LYS A 179 -6.82 -14.00 10.87
C LYS A 179 -6.69 -15.51 10.63
N LYS A 180 -7.80 -16.25 10.77
CA LYS A 180 -7.83 -17.71 10.57
C LYS A 180 -7.57 -18.11 9.11
N TYR A 181 -8.27 -17.50 8.15
CA TYR A 181 -8.25 -17.94 6.75
C TYR A 181 -7.18 -17.25 5.91
N PHE A 182 -6.91 -15.96 6.13
CA PHE A 182 -6.00 -15.17 5.28
C PHE A 182 -4.61 -14.98 5.88
N LYS A 183 -4.42 -15.27 7.17
CA LYS A 183 -3.14 -15.20 7.89
C LYS A 183 -2.47 -13.84 7.66
N GLU A 184 -1.25 -13.82 7.10
CA GLU A 184 -0.50 -12.59 6.85
C GLU A 184 -1.18 -11.64 5.86
N PHE A 185 -2.02 -12.15 4.94
CA PHE A 185 -2.75 -11.33 3.95
C PHE A 185 -4.07 -10.75 4.48
N ALA A 186 -4.36 -10.95 5.77
CA ALA A 186 -5.55 -10.42 6.40
C ALA A 186 -5.45 -8.90 6.57
N SER A 187 -6.29 -8.16 5.84
CA SER A 187 -6.59 -6.77 6.18
C SER A 187 -7.77 -6.74 7.15
N LEU A 188 -7.45 -6.39 8.40
CA LEU A 188 -8.35 -6.32 9.56
C LEU A 188 -9.03 -4.95 9.65
N ASN A 189 -10.13 -4.91 10.40
CA ASN A 189 -10.89 -3.69 10.70
C ASN A 189 -10.37 -2.95 11.93
N PHE A 190 -9.96 -3.69 12.96
CA PHE A 190 -9.42 -3.14 14.19
C PHE A 190 -7.90 -3.37 14.26
N GLU A 191 -7.18 -2.33 14.66
CA GLU A 191 -5.76 -2.45 15.04
C GLU A 191 -5.70 -3.32 16.31
N ASN A 192 -4.79 -4.30 16.30
CA ASN A 192 -4.51 -5.14 17.46
C ASN A 192 -3.73 -4.35 18.51
#